data_AF-A0ABD6F3B0-F1
#
_entry.id   AF-A0ABD6F3B0-F1
#
_cell.length_a   1.000
_cell.length_b   1.000
_cell.length_c   1.000
_cell.angle_alpha   90.00
_cell.angle_beta   90.00
_cell.angle_gamma   90.00
#
_symmetry.space_group_name_H-M   'P 1'
#
loop_
_entity.id
_entity.type
_entity.pdbx_description
1 polymer ?
#
loop_
_entity_poly.entity_id
_entity_poly.type
_entity_poly.pdbx_seq_one_letter_code
_entity_poly.pdbx_strand_id
1 'polypeptide(L)'
;MEVMRKFQWREFAFFYSLTTTRKGRKCYYVQKELSNVQNLYSDIEIVLKRQIDEADSKTMRKLLSSGKSRARIFLVCLETGYQKRQFMKSAVLENMVTEEYVYVYVETSRSHFGKVPFWIDDGSENDGMDAIIKEASKRILIVDLRPLNLT
;
A
#
# COMPACT_ATOMS: atom_id res chain seq x y z
N MET A 1 -7.50 -13.43 1.01
CA MET A 1 -8.65 -12.72 0.41
C MET A 1 -9.78 -12.45 1.40
N GLU A 2 -9.74 -12.98 2.64
CA GLU A 2 -10.82 -12.84 3.62
C GLU A 2 -11.26 -11.39 3.93
N VAL A 3 -10.32 -10.43 4.00
CA VAL A 3 -10.67 -9.00 4.16
C VAL A 3 -11.58 -8.53 3.02
N MET A 4 -11.23 -8.86 1.77
CA MET A 4 -12.02 -8.49 0.60
C MET A 4 -13.41 -9.11 0.64
N ARG A 5 -13.53 -10.41 0.99
CA ARG A 5 -14.83 -11.09 1.16
C ARG A 5 -15.69 -10.45 2.24
N LYS A 6 -15.10 -10.16 3.41
CA LYS A 6 -15.83 -9.62 4.57
C LYS A 6 -16.46 -8.25 4.26
N PHE A 7 -15.77 -7.42 3.49
CA PHE A 7 -16.28 -6.12 3.03
C PHE A 7 -16.97 -6.17 1.66
N GLN A 8 -17.16 -7.37 1.10
CA GLN A 8 -17.77 -7.61 -0.21
C GLN A 8 -17.08 -6.86 -1.36
N TRP A 9 -15.78 -6.58 -1.22
CA TRP A 9 -14.98 -6.01 -2.29
C TRP A 9 -14.59 -7.10 -3.29
N ARG A 10 -15.18 -7.03 -4.49
CA ARG A 10 -14.95 -8.02 -5.55
C ARG A 10 -13.80 -7.65 -6.48
N GLU A 11 -13.46 -6.37 -6.57
CA GLU A 11 -12.43 -5.88 -7.48
C GLU A 11 -11.45 -4.98 -6.73
N PHE A 12 -10.15 -5.24 -6.89
CA PHE A 12 -9.12 -4.39 -6.29
C PHE A 12 -7.85 -4.35 -7.12
N ALA A 13 -7.09 -3.26 -6.96
CA ALA A 13 -5.75 -3.14 -7.51
C ALA A 13 -4.70 -3.61 -6.49
N PHE A 14 -3.67 -4.31 -6.93
CA PHE A 14 -2.55 -4.75 -6.10
C PHE A 14 -1.24 -4.06 -6.49
N PHE A 15 -0.69 -3.29 -5.57
CA PHE A 15 0.55 -2.52 -5.75
C PHE A 15 1.59 -3.02 -4.76
N TYR A 16 2.79 -3.35 -5.23
CA TYR A 16 3.83 -3.89 -4.37
C TYR A 16 5.22 -3.39 -4.74
N SER A 17 6.07 -3.11 -3.74
CA SER A 17 7.48 -2.79 -3.98
C SER A 17 8.34 -4.05 -3.97
N LEU A 18 9.43 -4.04 -4.74
CA LEU A 18 10.52 -5.01 -4.58
C LEU A 18 11.79 -4.30 -4.13
N THR A 19 12.28 -4.59 -2.93
CA THR A 19 13.63 -4.18 -2.53
C THR A 19 14.68 -5.07 -3.18
N THR A 20 15.80 -4.44 -3.54
CA THR A 20 16.99 -5.10 -4.08
C THR A 20 17.71 -5.93 -3.02
N THR A 21 17.45 -5.70 -1.72
CA THR A 21 18.11 -6.44 -0.64
C THR A 21 17.47 -7.82 -0.42
N ARG A 22 18.28 -8.89 -0.37
CA ARG A 22 17.77 -10.27 -0.16
C ARG A 22 16.97 -10.45 1.14
N LYS A 23 17.30 -9.70 2.21
CA LYS A 23 16.58 -9.73 3.50
C LYS A 23 15.24 -8.97 3.46
N GLY A 24 15.00 -8.19 2.42
CA GLY A 24 13.88 -7.27 2.38
C GLY A 24 12.70 -7.71 1.52
N ARG A 25 12.80 -8.78 0.70
CA ARG A 25 11.78 -9.21 -0.30
C ARG A 25 10.47 -9.75 0.27
N LYS A 26 9.90 -9.13 1.30
CA LYS A 26 8.65 -9.60 1.93
C LYS A 26 7.47 -9.40 0.99
N CYS A 27 7.44 -8.28 0.28
CA CYS A 27 6.36 -8.00 -0.67
C CYS A 27 6.42 -8.89 -1.90
N TYR A 28 7.60 -9.40 -2.28
CA TYR A 28 7.73 -10.48 -3.28
C TYR A 28 6.96 -11.74 -2.86
N TYR A 29 7.11 -12.19 -1.61
CA TYR A 29 6.40 -13.37 -1.13
C TYR A 29 4.90 -13.12 -1.01
N VAL A 30 4.48 -11.94 -0.52
CA VAL A 30 3.06 -11.53 -0.52
C VAL A 30 2.47 -11.60 -1.94
N GLN A 31 3.18 -11.03 -2.91
CA GLN A 31 2.84 -11.09 -4.33
C GLN A 31 2.70 -12.53 -4.82
N LYS A 32 3.67 -13.39 -4.51
CA LYS A 32 3.68 -14.79 -4.93
C LYS A 32 2.50 -15.56 -4.34
N GLU A 33 2.26 -15.42 -3.04
CA GLU A 33 1.14 -16.08 -2.37
C GLU A 33 -0.21 -15.55 -2.84
N LEU A 34 -0.33 -14.24 -3.08
CA LEU A 34 -1.56 -13.66 -3.62
C LEU A 34 -1.92 -14.27 -4.99
N SER A 35 -0.92 -14.49 -5.85
CA SER A 35 -1.10 -15.19 -7.13
C SER A 35 -1.51 -16.65 -6.97
N ASN A 36 -1.00 -17.36 -5.97
CA ASN A 36 -1.37 -18.76 -5.72
C ASN A 36 -2.82 -18.87 -5.24
N VAL A 37 -3.24 -17.98 -4.33
CA VAL A 37 -4.58 -18.05 -3.74
C VAL A 37 -5.67 -17.46 -4.64
N GLN A 38 -5.33 -16.64 -5.64
CA GLN A 38 -6.33 -16.03 -6.52
C GLN A 38 -7.27 -17.06 -7.17
N ASN A 39 -6.73 -18.21 -7.59
CA ASN A 39 -7.53 -19.29 -8.19
C ASN A 39 -8.53 -19.94 -7.23
N LEU A 40 -8.40 -19.72 -5.92
CA LEU A 40 -9.31 -20.24 -4.89
C LEU A 40 -10.51 -19.32 -4.63
N TYR A 41 -10.50 -18.09 -5.15
CA TYR A 41 -11.53 -17.07 -4.92
C TYR A 41 -12.07 -16.55 -6.25
N SER A 42 -12.97 -17.31 -6.88
CA SER A 42 -13.53 -16.97 -8.19
C SER A 42 -14.44 -15.73 -8.19
N ASP A 43 -14.88 -15.27 -7.02
CA ASP A 43 -15.71 -14.09 -6.81
C ASP A 43 -14.92 -12.79 -6.61
N ILE A 44 -13.57 -12.88 -6.57
CA ILE A 44 -12.68 -11.75 -6.31
C ILE A 44 -11.60 -11.65 -7.40
N GLU A 45 -11.47 -10.47 -7.99
CA GLU A 45 -10.56 -10.20 -9.09
C GLU A 45 -9.52 -9.11 -8.75
N ILE A 46 -8.27 -9.38 -9.14
CA ILE A 46 -7.18 -8.41 -9.14
C ILE A 46 -7.18 -7.68 -10.49
N VAL A 47 -7.96 -6.60 -10.61
CA VAL A 47 -8.17 -5.86 -11.88
C VAL A 47 -6.92 -5.12 -12.37
N LEU A 48 -5.97 -4.86 -11.48
CA LEU A 48 -4.68 -4.27 -11.83
C LEU A 48 -3.60 -4.76 -10.88
N LYS A 49 -2.45 -5.12 -11.43
CA LYS A 49 -1.27 -5.54 -10.68
C LYS A 49 -0.05 -4.73 -11.10
N ARG A 50 0.59 -4.05 -10.16
CA ARG A 50 1.75 -3.20 -10.43
C ARG A 50 2.87 -3.40 -9.41
N GLN A 51 4.06 -3.61 -9.95
CA GLN A 51 5.30 -3.48 -9.20
C GLN A 51 5.67 -1.99 -9.14
N ILE A 52 6.15 -1.55 -7.98
CA ILE A 52 6.72 -0.22 -7.76
C ILE A 52 8.24 -0.41 -7.74
N ASP A 53 8.86 -0.05 -8.86
CA ASP A 53 10.31 -0.13 -9.04
C ASP A 53 11.04 1.02 -8.35
N GLU A 54 10.47 2.22 -8.47
CA GLU A 54 11.02 3.46 -7.94
C GLU A 54 9.94 4.19 -7.13
N ALA A 55 10.36 4.75 -6.00
CA ALA A 55 9.48 5.46 -5.08
C ALA A 55 9.50 6.98 -5.29
N ASP A 56 9.97 7.46 -6.44
CA ASP A 56 9.92 8.88 -6.79
C ASP A 56 8.48 9.32 -7.11
N SER A 57 8.23 10.62 -6.94
CA SER A 57 6.90 11.22 -7.13
C SER A 57 6.34 11.01 -8.54
N LYS A 58 7.16 11.09 -9.59
CA LYS A 58 6.69 10.99 -10.98
C LYS A 58 6.22 9.57 -11.29
N THR A 59 7.02 8.57 -10.93
CA THR A 59 6.69 7.16 -11.13
C THR A 59 5.44 6.77 -10.33
N MET A 60 5.41 7.14 -9.05
CA MET A 60 4.30 6.80 -8.17
C MET A 60 2.97 7.42 -8.61
N ARG A 61 2.97 8.71 -9.01
CA ARG A 61 1.78 9.38 -9.55
C ARG A 61 1.28 8.74 -10.83
N LYS A 62 2.17 8.35 -11.74
CA LYS A 62 1.77 7.64 -12.98
C LYS A 62 1.12 6.28 -12.66
N LEU A 63 1.68 5.53 -11.72
CA LEU A 63 1.12 4.25 -11.28
C LEU A 63 -0.27 4.44 -10.66
N LEU A 64 -0.42 5.43 -9.76
CA LEU A 64 -1.69 5.75 -9.10
C LEU A 64 -2.74 6.25 -10.09
N SER A 65 -2.37 7.13 -11.03
CA SER A 65 -3.26 7.59 -12.10
C SER A 65 -3.79 6.42 -12.94
N SER A 66 -2.93 5.46 -13.29
CA SER A 66 -3.36 4.22 -13.97
C SER A 66 -4.24 3.31 -13.10
N GLY A 67 -4.09 3.35 -11.78
CA GLY A 67 -4.94 2.62 -10.84
C GLY A 67 -6.29 3.29 -10.64
N LYS A 68 -6.32 4.63 -10.61
CA LYS A 68 -7.51 5.45 -10.40
C LYS A 68 -8.61 5.16 -11.43
N SER A 69 -8.26 4.83 -12.67
CA SER A 69 -9.24 4.49 -13.71
C SER A 69 -9.81 3.06 -13.61
N ARG A 70 -9.26 2.21 -12.73
CA ARG A 70 -9.57 0.77 -12.70
C ARG A 70 -10.05 0.25 -11.35
N ALA A 71 -9.68 0.91 -10.26
CA ALA A 71 -10.00 0.43 -8.93
C ALA A 71 -10.27 1.58 -7.95
N ARG A 72 -10.95 1.22 -6.87
CA ARG A 72 -11.20 2.06 -5.69
C ARG A 72 -10.59 1.47 -4.42
N ILE A 73 -10.43 0.14 -4.42
CA ILE A 73 -9.76 -0.60 -3.36
C ILE A 73 -8.34 -0.93 -3.82
N PHE A 74 -7.35 -0.56 -3.02
CA PHE A 74 -5.94 -0.77 -3.30
C PHE A 74 -5.33 -1.65 -2.22
N LEU A 75 -4.99 -2.89 -2.56
CA LEU A 75 -4.11 -3.72 -1.74
C LEU A 75 -2.67 -3.28 -1.99
N VAL A 76 -1.97 -2.90 -0.93
CA VAL A 76 -0.65 -2.25 -1.01
C VAL A 76 0.34 -3.00 -0.14
N CYS A 77 1.50 -3.37 -0.70
CA CYS A 77 2.61 -3.91 0.06
C CYS A 77 3.87 -3.08 -0.18
N LEU A 78 4.34 -2.37 0.84
CA LEU A 78 5.51 -1.47 0.75
C LEU A 78 6.49 -1.79 1.88
N GLU A 79 7.77 -1.89 1.54
CA GLU A 79 8.78 -2.44 2.47
C GLU A 79 9.41 -1.38 3.37
N THR A 80 9.51 -0.13 2.91
CA THR A 80 10.16 0.98 3.63
C THR A 80 9.18 2.07 4.05
N GLY A 81 9.56 2.92 5.02
CA GLY A 81 8.80 4.11 5.40
C GLY A 81 8.73 5.12 4.27
N TYR A 82 9.86 5.36 3.60
CA TYR A 82 9.96 6.22 2.42
C TYR A 82 8.94 5.83 1.33
N GLN A 83 8.87 4.55 0.96
CA GLN A 83 7.88 4.07 -0.02
C GLN A 83 6.44 4.33 0.43
N LYS A 84 6.10 4.07 1.70
CA LYS A 84 4.76 4.33 2.25
C LYS A 84 4.41 5.82 2.18
N ARG A 85 5.36 6.69 2.56
CA ARG A 85 5.21 8.14 2.48
C ARG A 85 4.98 8.61 1.05
N GLN A 86 5.84 8.21 0.13
CA GLN A 86 5.75 8.64 -1.27
C GLN A 86 4.47 8.15 -1.94
N PHE A 87 4.01 6.94 -1.60
CA PHE A 87 2.73 6.42 -2.06
C PHE A 87 1.57 7.31 -1.58
N MET A 88 1.46 7.59 -0.28
CA MET A 88 0.36 8.39 0.25
C MET A 88 0.45 9.87 -0.18
N LYS A 89 1.67 10.44 -0.26
CA LYS A 89 1.91 11.75 -0.86
C LYS A 89 1.38 11.81 -2.29
N SER A 90 1.69 10.81 -3.10
CA SER A 90 1.22 10.75 -4.49
C SER A 90 -0.29 10.55 -4.58
N ALA A 91 -0.89 9.79 -3.66
CA ALA A 91 -2.34 9.62 -3.58
C ALA A 91 -3.05 10.95 -3.24
N VAL A 92 -2.46 11.77 -2.36
CA VAL A 92 -2.95 13.14 -2.09
C VAL A 92 -2.89 13.97 -3.38
N LEU A 93 -1.75 14.00 -4.06
CA LEU A 93 -1.55 14.81 -5.27
C LEU A 93 -2.44 14.37 -6.44
N GLU A 94 -2.82 13.08 -6.50
CA GLU A 94 -3.73 12.54 -7.51
C GLU A 94 -5.22 12.63 -7.12
N ASN A 95 -5.55 13.31 -6.01
CA ASN A 95 -6.92 13.41 -5.47
C ASN A 95 -7.56 12.02 -5.26
N MET A 96 -6.81 11.10 -4.65
CA MET A 96 -7.24 9.73 -4.35
C MET A 96 -7.38 9.49 -2.84
N VAL A 97 -7.58 10.55 -2.06
CA VAL A 97 -7.77 10.49 -0.60
C VAL A 97 -9.18 10.97 -0.22
N THR A 98 -10.14 10.75 -1.11
CA THR A 98 -11.58 10.98 -0.90
C THR A 98 -12.26 9.76 -0.29
N GLU A 99 -13.56 9.83 -0.02
CA GLU A 99 -14.35 8.71 0.50
C GLU A 99 -14.50 7.54 -0.49
N GLU A 100 -14.13 7.75 -1.76
CA GLU A 100 -14.20 6.71 -2.78
C GLU A 100 -13.06 5.70 -2.67
N TYR A 101 -11.97 5.99 -1.93
CA TYR A 101 -10.76 5.17 -1.96
C TYR A 101 -10.47 4.53 -0.60
N VAL A 102 -10.09 3.26 -0.65
CA VAL A 102 -9.59 2.51 0.51
C VAL A 102 -8.24 1.89 0.19
N TYR A 103 -7.31 2.01 1.11
CA TYR A 103 -5.98 1.42 1.01
C TYR A 103 -5.80 0.33 2.05
N VAL A 104 -5.62 -0.91 1.61
CA VAL A 104 -5.37 -2.07 2.49
C VAL A 104 -3.87 -2.35 2.48
N TYR A 105 -3.17 -1.96 3.54
CA TYR A 105 -1.73 -2.17 3.66
C TYR A 105 -1.44 -3.54 4.28
N VAL A 106 -0.69 -4.36 3.56
CA VAL A 106 -0.13 -5.61 4.09
C VAL A 106 1.13 -5.26 4.86
N GLU A 107 1.06 -5.28 6.20
CA GLU A 107 2.20 -4.92 7.04
C GLU A 107 3.11 -6.13 7.25
N THR A 108 4.38 -5.97 6.88
CA THR A 108 5.36 -7.07 6.88
C THR A 108 6.51 -6.87 7.88
N SER A 109 6.59 -5.73 8.56
CA SER A 109 7.75 -5.30 9.35
C SER A 109 7.44 -4.59 10.68
N ARG A 110 6.19 -4.17 10.96
CA ARG A 110 5.78 -3.19 12.00
C ARG A 110 6.54 -1.85 11.93
N SER A 111 7.24 -1.60 10.83
CA SER A 111 8.04 -0.40 10.69
C SER A 111 7.18 0.74 10.18
N HIS A 112 7.39 1.92 10.73
CA HIS A 112 6.81 3.17 10.26
C HIS A 112 5.29 3.36 10.46
N PHE A 113 4.64 2.51 11.26
CA PHE A 113 3.28 2.73 11.76
C PHE A 113 3.25 3.07 13.27
N GLY A 114 4.41 3.14 13.92
CA GLY A 114 4.58 3.33 15.37
C GLY A 114 5.44 4.54 15.72
N LYS A 115 6.51 4.34 16.51
CA LYS A 115 7.34 5.41 17.11
C LYS A 115 7.83 6.48 16.14
N VAL A 116 8.26 6.10 14.94
CA VAL A 116 8.60 7.03 13.85
C VAL A 116 7.62 6.74 12.72
N PRO A 117 6.52 7.50 12.59
CA PRO A 117 5.51 7.18 11.60
C PRO A 117 5.92 7.64 10.20
N PHE A 118 5.49 6.90 9.17
CA PHE A 118 5.95 7.11 7.79
C PHE A 118 5.55 8.47 7.20
N TRP A 119 4.54 9.14 7.76
CA TRP A 119 4.10 10.45 7.26
C TRP A 119 5.04 11.58 7.66
N ILE A 120 6.00 11.35 8.56
CA ILE A 120 7.02 12.34 8.92
C ILE A 120 8.13 12.29 7.88
N ASP A 121 8.44 13.46 7.32
CA ASP A 121 9.62 13.62 6.46
C ASP A 121 10.90 13.55 7.31
N ASP A 122 11.78 12.60 6.98
CA ASP A 122 13.11 12.44 7.59
C ASP A 122 14.23 13.04 6.73
N GLY A 123 13.87 13.73 5.63
CA GLY A 123 14.78 14.44 4.75
C GLY A 123 15.30 15.77 5.31
N SER A 124 16.30 16.33 4.62
CA SER A 124 16.93 17.61 4.99
C SER A 124 16.07 18.84 4.72
N GLU A 125 15.06 18.72 3.84
CA GLU A 125 14.10 19.78 3.51
C GLU A 125 12.69 19.23 3.70
N ASN A 126 11.94 19.80 4.65
CA ASN A 126 10.56 19.38 4.92
C ASN A 126 9.65 19.87 3.80
N ASP A 127 8.95 18.94 3.13
CA ASP A 127 8.03 19.27 2.02
C ASP A 127 6.69 19.92 2.45
N GLY A 128 6.48 20.12 3.76
CA GLY A 128 5.28 20.71 4.34
C GLY A 128 4.05 19.80 4.33
N MET A 129 4.18 18.52 3.93
CA MET A 129 3.04 17.64 3.69
C MET A 129 2.71 16.69 4.85
N ASP A 130 3.49 16.67 5.92
CA ASP A 130 3.35 15.69 7.01
C ASP A 130 1.93 15.64 7.59
N ALA A 131 1.31 16.79 7.87
CA ALA A 131 -0.04 16.87 8.39
C ALA A 131 -1.09 16.36 7.39
N ILE A 132 -0.92 16.67 6.11
CA ILE A 132 -1.82 16.26 5.03
C ILE A 132 -1.74 14.75 4.80
N ILE A 133 -0.52 14.20 4.78
CA ILE A 133 -0.27 12.77 4.61
C ILE A 133 -0.80 12.01 5.84
N LYS A 134 -0.62 12.54 7.05
CA LYS A 134 -1.19 11.97 8.27
C LYS A 134 -2.71 11.89 8.20
N GLU A 135 -3.38 12.96 7.76
CA GLU A 135 -4.84 12.98 7.60
C GLU A 135 -5.30 11.96 6.54
N ALA A 136 -4.64 11.94 5.38
CA ALA A 136 -4.90 10.97 4.32
C ALA A 136 -4.72 9.52 4.78
N SER A 137 -3.78 9.27 5.69
CA SER A 137 -3.46 7.94 6.22
C SER A 137 -4.59 7.34 7.06
N LYS A 138 -5.59 8.13 7.49
CA LYS A 138 -6.81 7.60 8.14
C LYS A 138 -7.63 6.66 7.24
N ARG A 139 -7.41 6.70 5.92
CA ARG A 139 -8.06 5.80 4.94
C ARG A 139 -7.32 4.48 4.74
N ILE A 140 -6.29 4.21 5.56
CA ILE A 140 -5.52 2.98 5.50
C ILE A 140 -6.10 1.96 6.48
N LEU A 141 -6.49 0.81 5.95
CA LEU A 141 -6.70 -0.41 6.73
C LEU A 141 -5.38 -1.20 6.76
N ILE A 142 -4.89 -1.53 7.95
CA ILE A 142 -3.65 -2.30 8.10
C ILE A 142 -3.99 -3.76 8.38
N VAL A 143 -3.41 -4.67 7.61
CA VAL A 143 -3.44 -6.12 7.84
C VAL A 143 -2.07 -6.52 8.39
N ASP A 144 -1.96 -6.70 9.71
CA ASP A 144 -0.79 -7.30 10.34
C ASP A 144 -0.94 -8.83 10.31
N LEU A 145 0.03 -9.50 9.70
CA LEU A 145 0.05 -10.96 9.55
C LEU A 145 0.65 -11.67 10.77
N ARG A 146 1.09 -10.94 11.81
CA ARG A 146 1.62 -11.54 13.04
C ARG A 146 0.52 -11.77 14.09
N PRO A 147 0.52 -12.93 14.77
CA PRO A 147 -0.34 -13.15 15.93
C PRO A 147 -0.09 -12.09 17.01
N LEU A 148 -1.16 -11.65 17.70
CA LEU A 148 -1.11 -10.68 18.79
C LEU A 148 -0.23 -11.12 19.98
N ASN A 149 0.16 -12.41 20.06
CA ASN A 149 0.74 -13.04 21.24
C ASN A 149 2.25 -13.32 21.14
N LEU A 150 3.04 -12.39 20.61
CA LEU A 150 4.50 -12.43 20.76
C LEU A 150 4.99 -11.05 21.23
N THR A 151 4.94 -10.88 22.56
CA THR A 151 5.71 -9.92 23.35
C THR A 151 7.01 -10.53 23.79
#